data_AF-A0A0P6JEB6-F1
#
_entry.id   AF-A0A0P6JEB6-F1
#
_cell.length_a   1.000
_cell.length_b   1.000
_cell.length_c   1.000
_cell.angle_alpha   90.00
_cell.angle_beta   90.00
_cell.angle_gamma   90.00
#
_symmetry.space_group_name_H-M   'P 1'
#
loop_
_entity.id
_entity.type
_entity.pdbx_description
1 polymer ?
#
loop_
_entity_poly.entity_id
_entity_poly.type
_entity_poly.pdbx_seq_one_letter_code
_entity_poly.pdbx_strand_id
1 'polypeptide(L)'
;MVLPELAARLNCTEYKNWVKAGHCLLLLRSCLQGFVGREVLSFHRSLLAATPGLGPRATCRGGSRCSPRARQFQPQCQVCAEWKREILRHHVNRNGDVHWGNCRPGRWPSDAWEVAKAFMPRGLTDKRGPEECDAVALLSFINSCDHFVVDRKKVIEVIKCRNEIMHSSEMKVSSTWLQDFQVKIQNFLNEFRNIPEIVAVYSRIEQLLTSDWTVHIPEEDWPDGCENEAGSYLSVSQVNEIELELLKEKLQEMYLQAETHEVLTEEISNQLEMVKEFLRNNEDLRNGLTEDIQKLDSLCLHHQKLDSEDPGRQSPERKA
;
A
#
# COMPACT_ATOMS: atom_id res chain seq x y z
N MET A 1 -12.14 -27.23 -7.58
CA MET A 1 -12.54 -26.65 -8.89
C MET A 1 -11.69 -25.42 -9.27
N VAL A 2 -10.42 -25.34 -8.86
CA VAL A 2 -9.59 -24.12 -9.00
C VAL A 2 -9.18 -23.84 -10.47
N LEU A 3 -9.03 -24.88 -11.28
CA LEU A 3 -8.44 -24.75 -12.63
C LEU A 3 -9.34 -24.09 -13.68
N PRO A 4 -10.65 -24.41 -13.80
CA PRO A 4 -11.51 -23.82 -14.83
C PRO A 4 -11.77 -22.32 -14.63
N GLU A 5 -11.98 -21.88 -13.39
CA GLU A 5 -12.23 -20.47 -13.04
C GLU A 5 -11.00 -19.62 -13.34
N LEU A 6 -9.83 -20.06 -12.88
CA LEU A 6 -8.56 -19.38 -13.16
C LEU A 6 -8.27 -19.32 -14.67
N ALA A 7 -8.47 -20.42 -15.40
CA ALA A 7 -8.28 -20.44 -16.85
C ALA A 7 -9.20 -19.44 -17.57
N ALA A 8 -10.47 -19.32 -17.14
CA ALA A 8 -11.40 -18.35 -17.69
C ALA A 8 -10.94 -16.91 -17.43
N ARG A 9 -10.53 -16.58 -16.21
CA ARG A 9 -9.99 -15.25 -15.86
C ARG A 9 -8.75 -14.92 -16.70
N LEU A 10 -7.82 -15.86 -16.79
CA LEU A 10 -6.59 -15.71 -17.55
C LEU A 10 -6.78 -15.80 -19.07
N ASN A 11 -7.98 -16.04 -19.59
CA ASN A 11 -8.27 -15.81 -21.02
C ASN A 11 -8.61 -14.35 -21.31
N CYS A 12 -8.94 -13.54 -20.29
CA CYS A 12 -9.12 -12.11 -20.43
C CYS A 12 -7.76 -11.39 -20.40
N THR A 13 -7.42 -10.71 -21.49
CA THR A 13 -6.15 -9.96 -21.61
C THR A 13 -6.05 -8.83 -20.58
N GLU A 14 -7.12 -8.08 -20.36
CA GLU A 14 -7.09 -6.94 -19.44
C GLU A 14 -6.96 -7.37 -17.98
N TYR A 15 -7.56 -8.52 -17.63
CA TYR A 15 -7.38 -9.13 -16.31
C TYR A 15 -5.95 -9.61 -16.11
N LYS A 16 -5.39 -10.31 -17.11
CA LYS A 16 -3.97 -10.72 -17.09
C LYS A 16 -3.04 -9.53 -16.89
N ASN A 17 -3.31 -8.40 -17.56
CA ASN A 17 -2.52 -7.19 -17.38
C ASN A 17 -2.63 -6.64 -15.96
N TRP A 18 -3.82 -6.68 -15.35
CA TRP A 18 -4.03 -6.22 -13.97
C TRP A 18 -3.24 -7.09 -12.98
N VAL A 19 -3.28 -8.43 -13.13
CA VAL A 19 -2.50 -9.33 -12.28
C VAL A 19 -1.00 -9.14 -12.49
N LYS A 20 -0.51 -8.97 -13.73
CA LYS A 20 0.90 -8.69 -14.03
C LYS A 20 1.38 -7.41 -13.35
N ALA A 21 0.64 -6.32 -13.51
CA ALA A 21 0.98 -5.03 -12.91
C ALA A 21 0.95 -5.11 -11.37
N GLY A 22 -0.07 -5.77 -10.81
CA GLY A 22 -0.14 -6.05 -9.38
C GLY A 22 1.04 -6.86 -8.88
N HIS A 23 1.43 -7.93 -9.57
CA HIS A 23 2.60 -8.73 -9.20
C HIS A 23 3.90 -7.89 -9.26
N CYS A 24 4.05 -7.00 -10.23
CA CYS A 24 5.16 -6.06 -10.26
C CYS A 24 5.19 -5.18 -9.00
N LEU A 25 4.02 -4.70 -8.53
CA LEU A 25 3.91 -3.91 -7.30
C LEU A 25 4.22 -4.74 -6.04
N LEU A 26 3.85 -6.03 -6.00
CA LEU A 26 4.21 -6.93 -4.89
C LEU A 26 5.72 -7.22 -4.84
N LEU A 27 6.35 -7.41 -6.01
CA LEU A 27 7.81 -7.55 -6.12
C LEU A 27 8.52 -6.26 -5.70
N LEU A 28 8.00 -5.11 -6.15
CA LEU A 28 8.48 -3.79 -5.76
C LEU A 28 8.38 -3.58 -4.25
N ARG A 29 7.22 -3.92 -3.65
CA ARG A 29 7.02 -3.90 -2.20
C ARG A 29 8.13 -4.68 -1.50
N SER A 30 8.35 -5.93 -1.89
CA SER A 30 9.35 -6.81 -1.27
C SER A 30 10.77 -6.22 -1.31
N CYS A 31 11.20 -5.64 -2.44
CA CYS A 31 12.54 -5.05 -2.51
C CYS A 31 12.66 -3.74 -1.70
N LEU A 32 11.61 -2.91 -1.70
CA LEU A 32 11.59 -1.67 -0.94
C LEU A 32 11.57 -1.92 0.57
N GLN A 33 10.97 -3.01 1.05
CA GLN A 33 10.94 -3.34 2.48
C GLN A 33 12.35 -3.45 3.07
N GLY A 34 13.24 -4.22 2.41
CA GLY A 34 14.62 -4.39 2.84
C GLY A 34 15.43 -3.08 2.76
N PHE A 35 15.25 -2.32 1.68
CA PHE A 35 15.91 -1.02 1.51
C PHE A 35 15.46 -0.01 2.57
N VAL A 36 14.16 0.23 2.70
CA VAL A 36 13.58 1.17 3.67
C VAL A 36 13.94 0.79 5.10
N GLY A 37 13.96 -0.50 5.43
CA GLY A 37 14.37 -0.99 6.75
C GLY A 37 15.79 -0.57 7.13
N ARG A 38 16.72 -0.52 6.17
CA ARG A 38 18.09 -0.03 6.43
C ARG A 38 18.14 1.50 6.50
N GLU A 39 17.50 2.17 5.55
CA GLU A 39 17.51 3.63 5.48
C GLU A 39 16.85 4.27 6.70
N VAL A 40 15.75 3.70 7.22
CA VAL A 40 15.09 4.25 8.42
C VAL A 40 15.99 4.24 9.65
N LEU A 41 16.80 3.18 9.81
CA LEU A 41 17.77 3.07 10.90
C LEU A 41 18.92 4.08 10.72
N SER A 42 19.40 4.24 9.48
CA SER A 42 20.43 5.22 9.13
C SER A 42 19.96 6.65 9.40
N PHE A 43 18.75 6.97 8.96
CA PHE A 43 18.08 8.25 9.19
C PHE A 43 17.95 8.53 10.68
N HIS A 44 17.37 7.61 11.44
CA HIS A 44 17.16 7.78 12.89
C HIS A 44 18.46 8.02 13.65
N ARG A 45 19.52 7.24 13.36
CA ARG A 45 20.85 7.46 13.95
C ARG A 45 21.40 8.84 13.63
N SER A 46 21.19 9.32 12.40
CA SER A 46 21.63 10.65 11.98
C SER A 46 20.88 11.75 12.74
N LEU A 47 19.57 11.61 12.94
CA LEU A 47 18.79 12.54 13.78
C LEU A 47 19.30 12.58 15.21
N LEU A 48 19.57 11.42 15.82
CA LEU A 48 20.08 11.33 17.18
C LEU A 48 21.49 11.90 17.33
N ALA A 49 22.34 11.74 16.32
CA ALA A 49 23.68 12.33 16.30
C ALA A 49 23.62 13.86 16.17
N ALA A 50 22.72 14.38 15.34
CA ALA A 50 22.53 15.82 15.16
C ALA A 50 21.87 16.49 16.36
N THR A 51 20.99 15.78 17.07
CA THR A 51 20.25 16.30 18.23
C THR A 51 20.36 15.35 19.44
N PRO A 52 21.48 15.39 20.20
CA PRO A 52 21.71 14.48 21.33
C PRO A 52 20.64 14.53 22.43
N GLY A 53 19.94 15.67 22.57
CA GLY A 53 18.83 15.86 23.51
C GLY A 53 17.61 14.97 23.24
N LEU A 54 17.51 14.39 22.04
CA LEU A 54 16.42 13.49 21.63
C LEU A 54 16.76 11.99 21.79
N GLY A 55 17.96 11.67 22.30
CA GLY A 55 18.44 10.30 22.44
C GLY A 55 17.59 9.40 23.34
N PRO A 56 17.93 8.10 23.48
CA PRO A 56 17.09 7.10 24.17
C PRO A 56 16.73 7.40 25.63
N ARG A 57 17.46 8.31 26.28
CA ARG A 57 17.18 8.78 27.65
C ARG A 57 16.14 9.91 27.71
N ALA A 58 15.78 10.49 26.57
CA ALA A 58 14.75 11.50 26.47
C ALA A 58 13.39 10.84 26.63
N THR A 59 12.67 11.18 27.70
CA THR A 59 11.35 10.61 27.98
C THR A 59 10.26 11.64 27.75
N CYS A 60 9.18 11.22 27.08
CA CYS A 60 7.95 11.98 27.03
C CYS A 60 7.35 12.12 28.45
N ARG A 61 7.41 13.34 29.02
CA ARG A 61 6.78 13.64 30.33
C ARG A 61 5.28 13.94 30.23
N GLY A 62 4.77 14.12 29.01
CA GLY A 62 3.37 14.47 28.76
C GLY A 62 2.41 13.28 28.89
N GLY A 63 2.90 12.04 28.80
CA GLY A 63 2.06 10.84 28.81
C GLY A 63 0.94 10.92 27.75
N SER A 64 -0.30 10.67 28.16
CA SER A 64 -1.50 10.76 27.31
C SER A 64 -1.76 12.15 26.72
N ARG A 65 -1.19 13.22 27.30
CA ARG A 65 -1.29 14.59 26.76
C ARG A 65 -0.40 14.81 25.53
N CYS A 66 0.46 13.85 25.20
CA CYS A 66 1.23 13.82 23.96
C CYS A 66 0.77 12.69 23.03
N SER A 67 -0.50 12.28 23.12
CA SER A 67 -1.10 11.35 22.17
C SER A 67 -1.62 12.10 20.94
N PRO A 68 -1.15 11.77 19.73
CA PRO A 68 -1.69 12.33 18.50
C PRO A 68 -3.12 11.88 18.23
N ARG A 69 -3.83 12.64 17.39
CA ARG A 69 -5.16 12.29 16.89
C ARG A 69 -5.22 12.54 15.39
N ALA A 70 -5.32 11.47 14.59
CA ALA A 70 -5.36 11.54 13.12
C ALA A 70 -4.25 12.47 12.57
N ARG A 71 -4.62 13.64 12.00
CA ARG A 71 -3.68 14.63 11.44
C ARG A 71 -3.21 15.69 12.43
N GLN A 72 -3.67 15.65 13.68
CA GLN A 72 -3.39 16.67 14.69
C GLN A 72 -2.44 16.15 15.77
N PHE A 73 -1.43 16.95 16.08
CA PHE A 73 -0.53 16.70 17.19
C PHE A 73 -0.07 18.00 17.84
N GLN A 74 -0.49 18.24 19.08
CA GLN A 74 -0.11 19.39 19.90
C GLN A 74 0.65 18.92 21.15
N PRO A 75 1.97 18.70 21.04
CA PRO A 75 2.76 18.16 22.14
C PRO A 75 2.78 19.13 23.34
N GLN A 76 2.56 18.58 24.54
CA GLN A 76 2.59 19.31 25.82
C GLN A 76 3.91 19.13 26.57
N CYS A 77 4.91 18.51 25.95
CA CYS A 77 6.26 18.38 26.52
C CYS A 77 7.34 18.72 25.51
N GLN A 78 8.48 19.21 26.02
CA GLN A 78 9.59 19.71 25.21
C GLN A 78 10.16 18.64 24.27
N VAL A 79 10.36 17.42 24.77
CA VAL A 79 10.90 16.29 23.99
C VAL A 79 10.04 16.00 22.76
N CYS A 80 8.72 15.88 22.93
CA CYS A 80 7.81 15.64 21.81
C CYS A 80 7.70 16.85 20.87
N ALA A 81 7.82 18.08 21.39
CA ALA A 81 7.83 19.28 20.56
C ALA A 81 9.09 19.37 19.68
N GLU A 82 10.25 18.98 20.23
CA GLU A 82 11.51 18.90 19.50
C GLU A 82 11.49 17.79 18.45
N TRP A 83 11.02 16.60 18.79
CA TRP A 83 10.82 15.52 17.81
C TRP A 83 9.88 15.93 16.67
N LYS A 84 8.73 16.55 16.99
CA LYS A 84 7.80 17.06 15.98
C LYS A 84 8.51 18.04 15.04
N ARG A 85 9.31 18.95 15.59
CA ARG A 85 10.07 19.94 14.81
C ARG A 85 11.07 19.25 13.88
N GLU A 86 11.79 18.25 14.37
CA GLU A 86 12.79 17.55 13.57
C GLU A 86 12.17 16.69 12.47
N ILE A 87 11.07 15.99 12.76
CA ILE A 87 10.28 15.27 11.75
C ILE A 87 9.81 16.22 10.65
N LEU A 88 9.23 17.38 11.02
CA LEU A 88 8.77 18.37 10.06
C LEU A 88 9.90 19.03 9.27
N ARG A 89 11.10 19.17 9.86
CA ARG A 89 12.28 19.71 9.17
C ARG A 89 12.66 18.86 7.97
N HIS A 90 12.58 17.54 8.13
CA HIS A 90 12.89 16.52 7.14
C HIS A 90 11.71 16.16 6.23
N HIS A 91 10.55 16.77 6.47
CA HIS A 91 9.38 16.58 5.61
C HIS A 91 9.49 17.50 4.39
N VAL A 92 9.47 16.91 3.20
CA VAL A 92 9.60 17.62 1.91
C VAL A 92 8.42 18.57 1.70
N ASN A 93 7.22 18.13 2.09
CA ASN A 93 6.04 18.98 2.08
C ASN A 93 5.77 19.54 3.48
N ARG A 94 6.44 20.62 3.88
CA ARG A 94 6.36 21.17 5.25
C ARG A 94 4.96 21.65 5.66
N ASN A 95 4.11 21.97 4.68
CA ASN A 95 2.71 22.34 4.88
C ASN A 95 1.75 21.19 4.59
N GLY A 96 2.28 20.01 4.28
CA GLY A 96 1.50 18.82 4.00
C GLY A 96 0.89 18.23 5.27
N ASP A 97 -0.18 17.46 5.08
CA ASP A 97 -0.78 16.73 6.17
C ASP A 97 0.15 15.60 6.63
N VAL A 98 0.39 15.56 7.94
CA VAL A 98 1.12 14.47 8.59
C VAL A 98 0.13 13.63 9.39
N HIS A 99 0.10 12.33 9.13
CA HIS A 99 -0.76 11.37 9.83
C HIS A 99 -0.18 10.98 11.20
N TRP A 100 -0.08 11.96 12.11
CA TRP A 100 0.49 11.75 13.45
C TRP A 100 -0.17 10.62 14.24
N GLY A 101 -1.44 10.30 13.96
CA GLY A 101 -2.18 9.19 14.57
C GLY A 101 -1.54 7.81 14.35
N ASN A 102 -0.70 7.66 13.33
CA ASN A 102 0.10 6.44 13.13
C ASN A 102 1.20 6.27 14.19
N CYS A 103 1.65 7.39 14.78
CA CYS A 103 2.88 7.45 15.56
C CYS A 103 2.61 7.30 17.06
N ARG A 104 3.59 6.75 17.77
CA ARG A 104 3.66 6.74 19.23
C ARG A 104 4.81 7.62 19.70
N PRO A 105 4.59 8.92 20.00
CA PRO A 105 5.66 9.88 20.28
C PRO A 105 6.63 9.49 21.40
N GLY A 106 6.17 8.71 22.39
CA GLY A 106 7.03 8.19 23.45
C GLY A 106 8.09 7.18 22.99
N ARG A 107 7.95 6.63 21.78
CA ARG A 107 8.86 5.62 21.21
C ARG A 107 9.90 6.19 20.25
N TRP A 108 9.71 7.42 19.73
CA TRP A 108 10.64 8.07 18.80
C TRP A 108 12.11 8.05 19.25
N PRO A 109 12.47 8.20 20.54
CA PRO A 109 13.87 8.11 20.98
C PRO A 109 14.56 6.77 20.73
N SER A 110 13.81 5.68 20.66
CA SER A 110 14.34 4.30 20.63
C SER A 110 13.86 3.46 19.46
N ASP A 111 12.82 3.92 18.75
CA ASP A 111 12.19 3.20 17.66
C ASP A 111 12.19 4.08 16.40
N ALA A 112 13.09 3.75 15.47
CA ALA A 112 13.23 4.42 14.19
C ALA A 112 11.95 4.33 13.33
N TRP A 113 11.22 3.22 13.44
CA TRP A 113 10.02 3.00 12.65
C TRP A 113 8.88 3.94 13.05
N GLU A 114 8.75 4.23 14.35
CA GLU A 114 7.76 5.18 14.85
C GLU A 114 8.00 6.61 14.33
N VAL A 115 9.23 6.94 13.95
CA VAL A 115 9.57 8.21 13.27
C VAL A 115 9.16 8.15 11.80
N ALA A 116 9.44 7.05 11.10
CA ALA A 116 9.08 6.88 9.68
C ALA A 116 7.58 6.96 9.41
N LYS A 117 6.74 6.45 10.33
CA LYS A 117 5.27 6.49 10.19
C LYS A 117 4.70 7.90 10.00
N ALA A 118 5.41 8.95 10.39
CA ALA A 118 5.00 10.34 10.18
C ALA A 118 5.11 10.80 8.71
N PHE A 119 5.84 10.07 7.87
CA PHE A 119 6.03 10.36 6.45
C PHE A 119 5.16 9.49 5.54
N MET A 120 4.26 8.70 6.15
CA MET A 120 3.47 7.68 5.49
C MET A 120 1.97 8.00 5.57
N PRO A 121 1.14 7.42 4.68
CA PRO A 121 -0.31 7.52 4.75
C PRO A 121 -0.83 6.91 6.07
N ARG A 122 -2.11 7.13 6.34
CA ARG A 122 -2.82 6.53 7.49
C ARG A 122 -2.80 5.00 7.47
N GLY A 123 -3.24 4.40 8.58
CA GLY A 123 -3.44 2.95 8.69
C GLY A 123 -2.21 2.18 9.20
N LEU A 124 -1.19 2.90 9.69
CA LEU A 124 0.08 2.28 10.11
C LEU A 124 0.27 2.21 11.64
N THR A 125 -0.77 2.52 12.41
CA THR A 125 -0.74 2.57 13.88
C THR A 125 -0.17 1.29 14.50
N ASP A 126 -0.62 0.13 14.03
CA ASP A 126 -0.25 -1.17 14.59
C ASP A 126 0.94 -1.83 13.88
N LYS A 127 1.41 -1.21 12.78
CA LYS A 127 2.48 -1.77 11.96
C LYS A 127 3.84 -1.67 12.64
N ARG A 128 4.61 -2.75 12.71
CA ARG A 128 5.87 -2.79 13.49
C ARG A 128 7.13 -2.53 12.67
N GLY A 129 7.05 -2.70 11.37
CA GLY A 129 8.17 -2.48 10.47
C GLY A 129 7.72 -2.39 9.00
N PRO A 130 8.66 -2.16 8.08
CA PRO A 130 8.37 -2.07 6.65
C PRO A 130 7.78 -3.35 6.07
N GLU A 131 8.11 -4.52 6.62
CA GLU A 131 7.62 -5.83 6.20
C GLU A 131 6.10 -5.99 6.27
N GLU A 132 5.42 -5.21 7.11
CA GLU A 132 3.96 -5.24 7.26
C GLU A 132 3.25 -4.17 6.41
N CYS A 133 4.01 -3.37 5.64
CA CYS A 133 3.51 -2.28 4.80
C CYS A 133 3.33 -2.70 3.34
N ASP A 134 2.31 -2.12 2.71
CA ASP A 134 2.11 -2.18 1.27
C ASP A 134 3.10 -1.30 0.50
N ALA A 135 3.03 -1.36 -0.84
CA ALA A 135 3.92 -0.56 -1.69
C ALA A 135 3.70 0.96 -1.49
N VAL A 136 2.46 1.42 -1.29
CA VAL A 136 2.19 2.87 -1.20
C VAL A 136 2.75 3.48 0.06
N ALA A 137 2.74 2.77 1.19
CA ALA A 137 3.30 3.27 2.43
C ALA A 137 4.81 3.51 2.28
N LEU A 138 5.51 2.55 1.69
CA LEU A 138 6.96 2.64 1.45
C LEU A 138 7.30 3.74 0.43
N LEU A 139 6.58 3.80 -0.69
CA LEU A 139 6.75 4.85 -1.70
C LEU A 139 6.45 6.24 -1.13
N SER A 140 5.43 6.35 -0.28
CA SER A 140 5.07 7.64 0.36
C SER A 140 6.16 8.12 1.31
N PHE A 141 6.80 7.21 2.04
CA PHE A 141 7.94 7.57 2.88
C PHE A 141 9.11 8.10 2.05
N ILE A 142 9.46 7.37 0.99
CA ILE A 142 10.52 7.78 0.04
C ILE A 142 10.21 9.16 -0.56
N ASN A 143 8.95 9.42 -0.90
CA ASN A 143 8.54 10.69 -1.48
C ASN A 143 8.59 11.86 -0.47
N SER A 144 8.17 11.61 0.78
CA SER A 144 7.88 12.65 1.76
C SER A 144 9.07 13.01 2.66
N CYS A 145 10.08 12.14 2.76
CA CYS A 145 11.27 12.36 3.57
C CYS A 145 12.45 12.86 2.69
N ASP A 146 13.19 13.86 3.17
CA ASP A 146 14.35 14.41 2.47
C ASP A 146 15.62 13.56 2.60
N HIS A 147 15.61 12.54 3.47
CA HIS A 147 16.67 11.55 3.59
C HIS A 147 16.90 10.78 2.28
N PHE A 148 15.83 10.53 1.54
CA PHE A 148 15.90 9.82 0.26
C PHE A 148 16.25 10.81 -0.87
N VAL A 149 17.40 10.57 -1.50
CA VAL A 149 17.87 11.33 -2.66
C VAL A 149 17.38 10.63 -3.93
N VAL A 150 16.14 10.92 -4.32
CA VAL A 150 15.48 10.36 -5.51
C VAL A 150 14.70 11.43 -6.27
N ASP A 151 14.48 11.24 -7.57
CA ASP A 151 13.53 12.04 -8.33
C ASP A 151 12.08 11.72 -7.91
N ARG A 152 11.51 12.62 -7.11
CA ARG A 152 10.14 12.51 -6.56
C ARG A 152 9.07 12.40 -7.63
N LYS A 153 9.28 12.96 -8.83
CA LYS A 153 8.30 12.80 -9.92
C LYS A 153 8.12 11.34 -10.28
N LYS A 154 9.21 10.57 -10.32
CA LYS A 154 9.18 9.14 -10.63
C LYS A 154 8.45 8.33 -9.54
N VAL A 155 8.66 8.68 -8.27
CA VAL A 155 7.95 8.07 -7.14
C VAL A 155 6.44 8.32 -7.24
N ILE A 156 6.05 9.57 -7.51
CA ILE A 156 4.66 9.97 -7.67
C ILE A 156 3.97 9.22 -8.81
N GLU A 157 4.64 9.05 -9.96
CA GLU A 157 4.06 8.30 -11.09
C GLU A 157 3.81 6.83 -10.74
N VAL A 158 4.70 6.17 -9.99
CA VAL A 158 4.47 4.79 -9.52
C VAL A 158 3.32 4.73 -8.50
N ILE A 159 3.22 5.70 -7.59
CA ILE A 159 2.09 5.80 -6.66
C ILE A 159 0.76 5.94 -7.42
N LYS A 160 0.71 6.76 -8.47
CA LYS A 160 -0.48 6.91 -9.32
C LYS A 160 -0.88 5.58 -9.96
N CYS A 161 0.07 4.87 -10.59
CA CYS A 161 -0.22 3.56 -11.17
C CYS A 161 -0.71 2.55 -10.14
N ARG A 162 -0.13 2.54 -8.93
CA ARG A 162 -0.59 1.70 -7.80
C ARG A 162 -2.05 2.00 -7.47
N ASN A 163 -2.41 3.27 -7.32
CA ASN A 163 -3.77 3.69 -7.00
C ASN A 163 -4.76 3.33 -8.13
N GLU A 164 -4.37 3.51 -9.40
CA GLU A 164 -5.20 3.10 -10.55
C GLU A 164 -5.49 1.58 -10.54
N ILE A 165 -4.49 0.75 -10.21
CA ILE A 165 -4.67 -0.70 -10.06
C ILE A 165 -5.61 -1.05 -8.90
N MET A 166 -5.42 -0.40 -7.74
CA MET A 166 -6.24 -0.63 -6.55
C MET A 166 -7.66 -0.09 -6.68
N HIS A 167 -7.89 0.94 -7.50
CA HIS A 167 -9.22 1.51 -7.75
C HIS A 167 -9.90 0.97 -9.00
N SER A 168 -9.24 0.13 -9.81
CA SER A 168 -9.87 -0.59 -10.92
C SER A 168 -11.03 -1.44 -10.41
N SER A 169 -12.26 -1.09 -10.78
CA SER A 169 -13.49 -1.75 -10.35
C SER A 169 -13.66 -3.16 -10.92
N GLU A 170 -13.18 -3.39 -12.14
CA GLU A 170 -13.29 -4.68 -12.85
C GLU A 170 -12.01 -5.54 -12.76
N MET A 171 -11.01 -5.12 -11.98
CA MET A 171 -9.70 -5.81 -11.91
C MET A 171 -9.08 -5.99 -13.30
N LYS A 172 -9.16 -4.96 -14.14
CA LYS A 172 -8.74 -4.96 -15.55
C LYS A 172 -7.99 -3.70 -15.88
N VAL A 173 -6.94 -3.82 -16.67
CA VAL A 173 -6.24 -2.67 -17.28
C VAL A 173 -5.88 -2.96 -18.73
N SER A 174 -5.89 -1.92 -19.55
CA SER A 174 -5.57 -2.06 -20.98
C SER A 174 -4.09 -2.37 -21.20
N SER A 175 -3.76 -2.94 -22.36
CA SER A 175 -2.36 -3.21 -22.73
C SER A 175 -1.56 -1.92 -22.92
N THR A 176 -2.19 -0.84 -23.40
CA THR A 176 -1.54 0.48 -23.52
C THR A 176 -1.19 1.05 -22.15
N TRP A 177 -2.07 0.87 -21.16
CA TRP A 177 -1.79 1.25 -19.79
C TRP A 177 -0.63 0.44 -19.21
N LEU A 178 -0.59 -0.89 -19.44
CA LEU A 178 0.49 -1.74 -18.95
C LEU A 178 1.86 -1.33 -19.51
N GLN A 179 1.91 -0.92 -20.78
CA GLN A 179 3.14 -0.42 -21.41
C GLN A 179 3.62 0.89 -20.77
N ASP A 180 2.71 1.83 -20.49
CA ASP A 180 3.04 3.07 -19.79
C ASP A 180 3.51 2.80 -18.35
N PHE A 181 2.85 1.87 -17.65
CA PHE A 181 3.27 1.40 -16.34
C PHE A 181 4.69 0.81 -16.36
N GLN A 182 5.02 -0.01 -17.36
CA GLN A 182 6.35 -0.57 -17.54
C GLN A 182 7.43 0.53 -17.63
N VAL A 183 7.18 1.58 -18.43
CA VAL A 183 8.12 2.70 -18.56
C VAL A 183 8.26 3.45 -17.23
N LYS A 184 7.15 3.70 -16.53
CA LYS A 184 7.16 4.40 -15.23
C LYS A 184 7.91 3.62 -14.15
N ILE A 185 7.68 2.31 -14.04
CA ILE A 185 8.37 1.48 -13.03
C ILE A 185 9.86 1.33 -13.34
N GLN A 186 10.22 1.18 -14.63
CA GLN A 186 11.63 1.17 -15.07
C GLN A 186 12.33 2.48 -14.71
N ASN A 187 11.69 3.63 -14.99
CA ASN A 187 12.25 4.94 -14.64
C ASN A 187 12.49 5.09 -13.14
N PHE A 188 11.55 4.62 -12.30
CA PHE A 188 11.71 4.62 -10.85
C PHE A 188 12.83 3.69 -10.37
N LEU A 189 12.85 2.43 -10.83
CA LEU A 189 13.85 1.45 -10.40
C LEU A 189 15.28 1.86 -10.79
N ASN A 190 15.45 2.60 -11.88
CA ASN A 190 16.72 3.18 -12.29
C ASN A 190 17.33 4.17 -11.27
N GLU A 191 16.53 4.77 -10.38
CA GLU A 191 17.04 5.58 -9.26
C GLU A 191 17.87 4.75 -8.27
N PHE A 192 17.64 3.44 -8.22
CA PHE A 192 18.25 2.50 -7.29
C PHE A 192 19.25 1.54 -7.97
N ARG A 193 19.74 1.88 -9.16
CA ARG A 193 20.68 1.04 -9.94
C ARG A 193 21.96 0.64 -9.19
N ASN A 194 22.32 1.37 -8.13
CA ASN A 194 23.49 1.10 -7.30
C ASN A 194 23.19 0.14 -6.14
N ILE A 195 21.95 -0.35 -6.00
CA ILE A 195 21.50 -1.21 -4.91
C ILE A 195 21.27 -2.63 -5.47
N PRO A 196 22.20 -3.58 -5.23
CA PRO A 196 22.16 -4.90 -5.88
C PRO A 196 20.85 -5.67 -5.67
N GLU A 197 20.29 -5.59 -4.47
CA GLU A 197 19.03 -6.28 -4.12
C GLU A 197 17.85 -5.76 -4.96
N ILE A 198 17.79 -4.45 -5.23
CA ILE A 198 16.73 -3.85 -6.06
C ILE A 198 16.98 -4.18 -7.53
N VAL A 199 18.24 -4.19 -7.99
CA VAL A 199 18.59 -4.58 -9.36
C VAL A 199 18.18 -6.02 -9.68
N ALA A 200 18.34 -6.96 -8.74
CA ALA A 200 17.91 -8.35 -8.94
C ALA A 200 16.39 -8.45 -9.13
N VAL A 201 15.62 -7.70 -8.34
CA VAL A 201 14.15 -7.66 -8.47
C VAL A 201 13.73 -6.92 -9.75
N TYR A 202 14.46 -5.88 -10.15
CA TYR A 202 14.23 -5.17 -11.39
C TYR A 202 14.29 -6.11 -12.60
N SER A 203 15.34 -6.95 -12.71
CA SER A 203 15.43 -7.94 -13.79
C SER A 203 14.24 -8.91 -13.81
N ARG A 204 13.74 -9.30 -12.64
CA ARG A 204 12.56 -10.17 -12.53
C ARG A 204 11.27 -9.44 -12.97
N ILE A 205 11.12 -8.16 -12.62
CA ILE A 205 10.00 -7.33 -13.07
C ILE A 205 10.03 -7.15 -14.59
N GLU A 206 11.20 -6.94 -15.18
CA GLU A 206 11.31 -6.85 -16.65
C GLU A 206 10.89 -8.14 -17.33
N GLN A 207 11.43 -9.28 -16.87
CA GLN A 207 11.03 -10.60 -17.37
C GLN A 207 9.52 -10.81 -17.26
N LEU A 208 8.92 -10.42 -16.12
CA LEU A 208 7.50 -10.55 -15.86
C LEU A 208 6.66 -9.73 -16.85
N LEU A 209 7.05 -8.48 -17.11
CA LEU A 209 6.33 -7.56 -18.00
C LEU A 209 6.47 -7.94 -19.48
N THR A 210 7.59 -8.54 -19.88
CA THR A 210 7.83 -9.02 -21.25
C THR A 210 7.29 -10.42 -21.53
N SER A 211 6.92 -11.19 -20.49
CA SER A 211 6.41 -12.56 -20.65
C SER A 211 4.95 -12.57 -21.08
N ASP A 212 4.56 -13.55 -21.90
CA ASP A 212 3.16 -13.72 -22.34
C ASP A 212 2.22 -14.27 -21.25
N TRP A 213 2.74 -14.67 -20.08
CA TRP A 213 1.95 -15.24 -18.96
C TRP A 213 1.04 -16.38 -19.41
N THR A 214 1.57 -17.26 -20.25
CA THR A 214 0.93 -18.55 -20.51
C THR A 214 1.04 -19.36 -19.23
N VAL A 215 -0.08 -19.54 -18.51
CA VAL A 215 -0.11 -20.42 -17.34
C VAL A 215 -0.07 -21.86 -17.83
N HIS A 216 0.92 -22.61 -17.35
CA HIS A 216 1.00 -24.04 -17.60
C HIS A 216 -0.06 -24.73 -16.74
N ILE A 217 -1.15 -25.16 -17.36
CA ILE A 217 -2.11 -26.09 -16.75
C ILE A 217 -1.52 -27.47 -17.01
N PRO A 218 -1.01 -28.20 -15.99
CA PRO A 218 -0.55 -29.56 -16.23
C PRO A 218 -1.74 -30.38 -16.73
N GLU A 219 -1.64 -30.92 -17.95
CA GLU A 219 -2.45 -32.08 -18.32
C GLU A 219 -2.02 -33.23 -17.40
N GLU A 220 -2.99 -33.93 -16.80
CA GLU A 220 -2.75 -35.15 -16.03
C GLU A 220 -1.94 -36.11 -16.93
N ASP A 221 -0.76 -36.54 -16.45
CA ASP A 221 0.23 -37.42 -17.09
C ASP A 221 1.29 -36.77 -17.99
N TRP A 222 2.35 -36.21 -17.36
CA TRP A 222 3.68 -36.11 -17.98
C TRP A 222 4.66 -37.08 -17.32
N PRO A 223 5.48 -37.83 -18.08
CA PRO A 223 6.50 -38.71 -17.52
C PRO A 223 7.56 -37.95 -16.73
N ASP A 224 7.92 -38.46 -15.55
CA ASP A 224 9.04 -37.97 -14.74
C ASP A 224 10.32 -37.89 -15.60
N GLY A 225 10.81 -36.67 -15.88
CA GLY A 225 12.16 -36.49 -16.43
C GLY A 225 12.41 -35.38 -17.45
N CYS A 226 11.49 -34.45 -17.72
CA CYS A 226 11.81 -33.29 -18.57
C CYS A 226 12.16 -32.05 -17.70
N GLU A 227 13.45 -31.74 -17.59
CA GLU A 227 13.91 -30.41 -17.19
C GLU A 227 13.46 -29.40 -18.26
N ASN A 228 12.32 -28.75 -18.03
CA ASN A 228 11.78 -27.79 -18.98
C ASN A 228 12.68 -26.55 -19.08
N GLU A 229 13.02 -26.21 -20.33
CA GLU A 229 13.71 -24.99 -20.73
C GLU A 229 13.03 -23.74 -20.13
N ALA A 230 13.86 -22.82 -19.63
CA ALA A 230 13.51 -21.67 -18.80
C ALA A 230 12.64 -20.61 -19.51
N GLY A 231 11.36 -20.90 -19.71
CA GLY A 231 10.29 -19.89 -19.76
C GLY A 231 9.81 -19.61 -18.33
N SER A 232 9.52 -18.35 -18.01
CA SER A 232 8.99 -17.92 -16.70
C SER A 232 7.52 -18.36 -16.54
N TYR A 233 7.27 -19.67 -16.48
CA TYR A 233 5.94 -20.23 -16.20
C TYR A 233 5.63 -20.09 -14.70
N LEU A 234 4.56 -19.39 -14.36
CA LEU A 234 4.02 -19.38 -13.01
C LEU A 234 3.09 -20.57 -12.81
N SER A 235 3.18 -21.23 -11.65
CA SER A 235 2.24 -22.27 -11.28
C SER A 235 0.86 -21.68 -10.97
N VAL A 236 -0.17 -22.51 -11.06
CA VAL A 236 -1.54 -22.17 -10.67
C VAL A 236 -1.61 -21.65 -9.23
N SER A 237 -0.86 -22.26 -8.31
CA SER A 237 -0.81 -21.82 -6.91
C SER A 237 -0.20 -20.43 -6.77
N GLN A 238 0.88 -20.14 -7.50
CA GLN A 238 1.53 -18.82 -7.47
C GLN A 238 0.61 -17.73 -7.99
N VAL A 239 -0.15 -17.99 -9.06
CA VAL A 239 -1.10 -17.00 -9.58
C VAL A 239 -2.22 -16.73 -8.58
N ASN A 240 -2.77 -17.79 -7.96
CA ASN A 240 -3.80 -17.63 -6.93
C ASN A 240 -3.27 -16.83 -5.72
N GLU A 241 -2.06 -17.14 -5.24
CA GLU A 241 -1.42 -16.36 -4.16
C GLU A 241 -1.29 -14.87 -4.51
N ILE A 242 -0.89 -14.55 -5.75
CA ILE A 242 -0.81 -13.18 -6.24
C ILE A 242 -2.19 -12.51 -6.25
N GLU A 243 -3.20 -13.17 -6.85
CA GLU A 243 -4.57 -12.65 -6.92
C GLU A 243 -5.12 -12.37 -5.53
N LEU A 244 -4.91 -13.29 -4.58
CA LEU A 244 -5.36 -13.18 -3.21
C LEU A 244 -4.70 -11.99 -2.49
N GLU A 245 -3.38 -11.83 -2.61
CA GLU A 245 -2.66 -10.70 -2.01
C GLU A 245 -3.12 -9.34 -2.59
N LEU A 246 -3.33 -9.26 -3.90
CA LEU A 246 -3.82 -8.03 -4.55
C LEU A 246 -5.23 -7.66 -4.09
N LEU A 247 -6.12 -8.63 -3.97
CA LEU A 247 -7.49 -8.40 -3.52
C LEU A 247 -7.53 -8.02 -2.03
N LYS A 248 -6.65 -8.60 -1.19
CA LYS A 248 -6.49 -8.17 0.21
C LYS A 248 -6.03 -6.71 0.31
N GLU A 249 -5.00 -6.32 -0.45
CA GLU A 249 -4.54 -4.92 -0.45
C GLU A 249 -5.65 -3.96 -0.92
N LYS A 250 -6.41 -4.33 -1.96
CA LYS A 250 -7.57 -3.57 -2.45
C LYS A 250 -8.65 -3.41 -1.38
N LEU A 251 -9.08 -4.50 -0.73
CA LEU A 251 -10.09 -4.47 0.33
C LEU A 251 -9.65 -3.64 1.54
N GLN A 252 -8.38 -3.76 1.92
CA GLN A 252 -7.80 -2.97 3.01
C GLN A 252 -7.78 -1.47 2.67
N GLU A 253 -7.50 -1.09 1.43
CA GLU A 253 -7.58 0.30 0.98
C GLU A 253 -9.00 0.85 1.05
N MET A 254 -9.99 0.08 0.60
CA MET A 254 -11.41 0.45 0.71
C MET A 254 -11.85 0.64 2.17
N TYR A 255 -11.38 -0.24 3.07
CA TYR A 255 -11.63 -0.10 4.51
C TYR A 255 -11.08 1.21 5.07
N LEU A 256 -9.84 1.55 4.72
CA LEU A 256 -9.22 2.80 5.15
C LEU A 256 -9.92 4.03 4.57
N GLN A 257 -10.47 3.96 3.36
CA GLN A 257 -11.28 5.04 2.77
C GLN A 257 -12.60 5.21 3.53
N ALA A 258 -13.30 4.11 3.79
CA ALA A 258 -14.57 4.10 4.49
C ALA A 258 -14.46 4.68 5.91
N GLU A 259 -13.47 4.24 6.69
CA GLU A 259 -13.26 4.69 8.08
C GLU A 259 -13.15 6.22 8.19
N THR A 260 -12.65 6.89 7.14
CA THR A 260 -12.37 8.33 7.13
C THR A 260 -13.41 9.19 6.42
N HIS A 261 -14.45 8.60 5.81
CA HIS A 261 -15.41 9.31 4.95
C HIS A 261 -14.72 10.14 3.84
N GLU A 262 -13.53 9.70 3.38
CA GLU A 262 -12.78 10.39 2.32
C GLU A 262 -13.43 10.24 0.94
N VAL A 263 -14.23 9.18 0.79
CA VAL A 263 -15.03 8.86 -0.39
C VAL A 263 -16.48 8.67 0.08
N LEU A 264 -17.44 8.97 -0.80
CA LEU A 264 -18.86 8.78 -0.50
C LEU A 264 -19.12 7.31 -0.16
N THR A 265 -19.85 7.06 0.93
CA THR A 265 -20.23 5.72 1.38
C THR A 265 -20.87 4.88 0.26
N GLU A 266 -21.61 5.54 -0.64
CA GLU A 266 -22.22 4.93 -1.83
C GLU A 266 -21.18 4.43 -2.85
N GLU A 267 -20.13 5.20 -3.12
CA GLU A 267 -19.08 4.79 -4.07
C GLU A 267 -18.28 3.60 -3.55
N ILE A 268 -17.92 3.60 -2.26
CA ILE A 268 -17.26 2.45 -1.62
C ILE A 268 -18.18 1.22 -1.64
N SER A 269 -19.47 1.41 -1.37
CA SER A 269 -20.47 0.32 -1.42
C SER A 269 -20.58 -0.27 -2.83
N ASN A 270 -20.60 0.58 -3.87
CA ASN A 270 -20.63 0.15 -5.26
C ASN A 270 -19.36 -0.64 -5.63
N GLN A 271 -18.17 -0.14 -5.26
CA GLN A 271 -16.93 -0.86 -5.48
C GLN A 271 -16.90 -2.20 -4.74
N LEU A 272 -17.47 -2.27 -3.54
CA LEU A 272 -17.51 -3.49 -2.74
C LEU A 272 -18.44 -4.53 -3.36
N GLU A 273 -19.60 -4.12 -3.88
CA GLU A 273 -20.50 -5.04 -4.56
C GLU A 273 -19.87 -5.60 -5.85
N MET A 274 -19.08 -4.81 -6.58
CA MET A 274 -18.31 -5.29 -7.72
C MET A 274 -17.29 -6.37 -7.32
N VAL A 275 -16.58 -6.18 -6.20
CA VAL A 275 -15.65 -7.20 -5.66
C VAL A 275 -16.41 -8.46 -5.23
N LYS A 276 -17.57 -8.32 -4.58
CA LYS A 276 -18.38 -9.47 -4.18
C LYS A 276 -18.89 -10.26 -5.37
N GLU A 277 -19.39 -9.58 -6.41
CA GLU A 277 -19.86 -10.24 -7.63
C GLU A 277 -18.71 -10.96 -8.34
N PHE A 278 -17.53 -10.35 -8.39
CA PHE A 278 -16.33 -11.04 -8.88
C PHE A 278 -16.05 -12.32 -8.06
N LEU A 279 -16.09 -12.27 -6.73
CA LEU A 279 -15.80 -13.42 -5.87
C LEU A 279 -16.90 -14.49 -5.86
N ARG A 280 -18.16 -14.15 -6.18
CA ARG A 280 -19.23 -15.15 -6.36
C ARG A 280 -18.90 -16.12 -7.48
N ASN A 281 -18.23 -15.63 -8.52
CA ASN A 281 -17.84 -16.39 -9.71
C ASN A 281 -16.44 -17.06 -9.59
N ASN A 282 -15.73 -16.85 -8.48
CA ASN A 282 -14.36 -17.32 -8.27
C ASN A 282 -14.19 -17.86 -6.83
N GLU A 283 -14.59 -19.11 -6.63
CA GLU A 283 -14.65 -19.72 -5.29
C GLU A 283 -13.26 -19.94 -4.70
N ASP A 284 -12.26 -20.13 -5.56
CA ASP A 284 -10.86 -20.28 -5.19
C ASP A 284 -10.30 -19.07 -4.42
N LEU A 285 -10.79 -17.87 -4.74
CA LEU A 285 -10.41 -16.62 -4.08
C LEU A 285 -11.34 -16.26 -2.90
N ARG A 286 -12.64 -16.55 -3.02
CA ARG A 286 -13.67 -16.16 -2.05
C ARG A 286 -13.37 -16.63 -0.62
N ASN A 287 -12.90 -17.86 -0.48
CA ASN A 287 -12.65 -18.45 0.84
C ASN A 287 -11.54 -17.72 1.60
N GLY A 288 -10.54 -17.18 0.90
CA GLY A 288 -9.41 -16.46 1.49
C GLY A 288 -9.69 -15.01 1.87
N LEU A 289 -10.86 -14.46 1.50
CA LEU A 289 -11.21 -13.04 1.64
C LEU A 289 -12.50 -12.81 2.45
N THR A 290 -13.12 -13.87 2.96
CA THR A 290 -14.44 -13.79 3.62
C THR A 290 -14.43 -12.86 4.85
N GLU A 291 -13.38 -12.92 5.66
CA GLU A 291 -13.25 -12.06 6.86
C GLU A 291 -13.10 -10.58 6.49
N ASP A 292 -12.28 -10.27 5.48
CA ASP A 292 -12.04 -8.90 5.00
C ASP A 292 -13.34 -8.26 4.46
N ILE A 293 -14.12 -9.03 3.69
CA ILE A 293 -15.42 -8.57 3.15
C ILE A 293 -16.42 -8.32 4.27
N GLN A 294 -16.56 -9.26 5.23
CA GLN A 294 -17.49 -9.11 6.34
C GLN A 294 -17.18 -7.90 7.21
N LYS A 295 -15.89 -7.63 7.44
CA LYS A 295 -15.42 -6.46 8.18
C LYS A 295 -15.80 -5.16 7.46
N LEU A 296 -15.62 -5.11 6.14
CA LEU A 296 -15.96 -3.93 5.34
C LEU A 296 -17.48 -3.72 5.23
N ASP A 297 -18.26 -4.80 5.06
CA ASP A 297 -19.72 -4.75 5.07
C ASP A 297 -20.28 -4.19 6.38
N SER A 298 -19.73 -4.66 7.49
CA SER A 298 -20.13 -4.19 8.82
C SER A 298 -19.87 -2.68 8.98
N LEU A 299 -18.77 -2.18 8.43
CA LEU A 299 -18.43 -0.76 8.45
C LEU A 299 -19.37 0.07 7.56
N CYS A 300 -19.63 -0.37 6.32
CA CYS A 300 -20.54 0.32 5.40
C CYS A 300 -21.97 0.38 5.95
N LEU A 301 -22.48 -0.72 6.52
CA LEU A 301 -23.79 -0.78 7.16
C LEU A 301 -23.90 0.16 8.38
N HIS A 302 -22.81 0.32 9.14
CA HIS A 302 -22.79 1.25 10.26
C HIS A 302 -22.91 2.70 9.78
N HIS A 303 -22.18 3.08 8.74
CA HIS A 303 -22.26 4.44 8.17
C HIS A 303 -23.62 4.73 7.54
N GLN A 304 -24.22 3.79 6.81
CA GLN A 304 -25.58 3.97 6.27
C GLN A 304 -26.63 4.20 7.35
N LYS A 305 -26.51 3.54 8.52
CA LYS A 305 -27.41 3.78 9.65
C LYS A 305 -27.24 5.18 10.23
N LEU A 306 -26.00 5.64 10.38
CA LEU A 306 -25.71 7.00 10.87
C LEU A 306 -26.25 8.07 9.91
N ASP A 307 -26.11 7.88 8.60
CA ASP A 307 -26.63 8.81 7.58
C ASP A 307 -28.17 8.84 7.56
N SER A 308 -28.83 7.71 7.87
CA SER A 308 -30.30 7.63 7.92
C SER A 308 -30.92 8.25 9.18
N GLU A 309 -30.14 8.42 10.26
CA GLU A 309 -30.59 9.03 11.52
C GLU A 309 -30.39 10.56 11.59
N ASP A 310 -29.78 11.20 10.58
CA ASP A 310 -29.62 12.67 10.49
C ASP A 310 -30.34 13.32 9.27
N PRO A 311 -31.67 13.48 9.28
CA PRO A 311 -32.39 14.27 8.28
C PRO A 311 -32.41 15.79 8.59
N GLY A 312 -31.48 16.30 9.41
CA GLY A 312 -31.63 17.56 10.15
C GLY A 312 -30.82 18.77 9.69
N ARG A 313 -30.53 18.95 8.39
CA ARG A 313 -30.03 20.25 7.87
C ARG A 313 -30.74 20.67 6.59
N GLN A 314 -32.04 20.95 6.70
CA GLN A 314 -32.70 21.85 5.76
C GLN A 314 -32.38 23.30 6.12
N SER A 315 -31.82 24.01 5.15
CA SER A 315 -31.53 25.45 5.15
C SER A 315 -32.76 26.27 5.58
N PRO A 316 -32.63 27.30 6.44
CA PRO A 316 -33.71 28.25 6.61
C PRO A 316 -33.82 29.13 5.36
N GLU A 317 -34.93 28.97 4.64
CA GLU A 317 -35.39 29.92 3.63
C GLU A 317 -35.38 31.35 4.20
N ARG A 318 -34.67 32.26 3.52
CA ARG A 318 -34.88 33.69 3.68
C ARG A 318 -36.31 34.01 3.26
N LYS A 319 -37.16 34.39 4.22
CA LYS A 319 -38.37 35.15 3.92
C LYS A 319 -38.07 36.65 4.04
N ALA A 320 -38.64 37.35 3.06
CA ALA A 320 -38.48 38.76 2.70
C ALA A 320 -38.76 39.75 3.83
#